data_AF-A0A093GPT7-F1
#
_entry.id   AF-A0A093GPT7-F1
#
_cell.length_a   1.000
_cell.length_b   1.000
_cell.length_c   1.000
_cell.angle_alpha   90.00
_cell.angle_beta   90.00
_cell.angle_gamma   90.00
#
_symmetry.space_group_name_H-M   'P 1'
#
loop_
_entity.id
_entity.type
_entity.pdbx_description
1 polymer ?
#
loop_
_entity_poly.entity_id
_entity_poly.type
_entity_poly.pdbx_seq_one_letter_code
_entity_poly.pdbx_strand_id
1 'polypeptide(L)'
;GPYFYLSGSNGAELVSSYCQGRGWQRIYDNRREDYALKWCEIKDPESYQHFKEGKQLLYQIPNNRVLTTKIGLLCCLREQERRMEKSRRSSKFKQDQTKKAISEASPCKDPFCKQLREDCAGTGLAACTPFPHRFLKMEEFFPESFRLDIEEERNSFLKLCRGEEIWICKPSCSNQGKGIFLLKGPAALDSLQAKLHSTEEQPPKKKVLCKAPPARIVQRYIHQPLLLEGKKFDVRAYLLIACTAPFLVLFAQGYARLTCGHYDPASEDLTVHLTNQYMQKKHPLYSQLKEETVWGMEHLNSYLNEKFRGTSGLPADWVFTVLTV
;
A
#
# COMPACT_ATOMS: atom_id res chain seq x y z
N GLY A 1 -22.36 -4.37 30.67
CA GLY A 1 -21.15 -3.80 30.04
C GLY A 1 -21.54 -2.78 28.99
N PRO A 2 -20.58 -2.15 28.30
CA PRO A 2 -20.84 -1.17 27.25
C PRO A 2 -21.52 -1.80 26.03
N TYR A 3 -22.14 -0.97 25.19
CA TYR A 3 -22.87 -1.43 24.00
C TYR A 3 -21.97 -1.53 22.76
N PHE A 4 -22.24 -2.48 21.86
CA PHE A 4 -21.56 -2.55 20.56
C PHE A 4 -22.49 -2.96 19.42
N TYR A 5 -22.25 -2.38 18.24
CA TYR A 5 -22.94 -2.70 17.00
C TYR A 5 -22.02 -3.44 16.04
N LEU A 6 -22.52 -4.48 15.38
CA LEU A 6 -21.81 -5.23 14.34
C LEU A 6 -22.66 -5.36 13.08
N SER A 7 -22.05 -5.14 11.91
CA SER A 7 -22.60 -5.60 10.64
C SER A 7 -21.51 -5.93 9.61
N GLY A 8 -21.86 -6.76 8.62
CA GLY A 8 -20.94 -7.21 7.57
C GLY A 8 -20.11 -8.44 7.96
N SER A 9 -19.17 -8.80 7.07
CA SER A 9 -18.38 -10.05 7.15
C SER A 9 -16.90 -9.84 7.49
N ASN A 10 -16.46 -8.61 7.69
CA ASN A 10 -15.04 -8.28 7.94
C ASN A 10 -14.61 -8.63 9.38
N GLY A 11 -14.52 -9.93 9.69
CA GLY A 11 -14.10 -10.41 11.03
C GLY A 11 -15.12 -10.10 12.13
N ALA A 12 -16.38 -9.82 11.78
CA ALA A 12 -17.41 -9.43 12.73
C ALA A 12 -17.63 -10.49 13.83
N GLU A 13 -17.51 -11.78 13.50
CA GLU A 13 -17.62 -12.88 14.47
C GLU A 13 -16.53 -12.83 15.54
N LEU A 14 -15.27 -12.60 15.14
CA LEU A 14 -14.13 -12.49 16.08
C LEU A 14 -14.36 -11.35 17.08
N VAL A 15 -14.82 -10.20 16.58
CA VAL A 15 -15.13 -9.04 17.42
C VAL A 15 -16.33 -9.32 18.32
N SER A 16 -17.36 -9.99 17.80
CA SER A 16 -18.53 -10.40 18.58
C SER A 16 -18.14 -11.26 19.76
N SER A 17 -17.38 -12.34 19.52
CA SER A 17 -16.95 -13.27 20.55
C SER A 17 -16.11 -12.58 21.62
N TYR A 18 -15.19 -11.68 21.22
CA TYR A 18 -14.42 -10.88 22.16
C TYR A 18 -15.30 -9.96 23.03
N CYS A 19 -16.17 -9.16 22.42
CA CYS A 19 -17.05 -8.24 23.13
C CYS A 19 -17.99 -8.98 24.08
N GLN A 20 -18.61 -10.09 23.63
CA GLN A 20 -19.49 -10.91 24.46
C GLN A 20 -18.74 -11.54 25.63
N GLY A 21 -17.54 -12.08 25.41
CA GLY A 21 -16.68 -12.62 26.47
C GLY A 21 -16.26 -11.58 27.51
N ARG A 22 -16.30 -10.28 27.16
CA ARG A 22 -16.05 -9.14 28.07
C ARG A 22 -17.32 -8.60 28.74
N GLY A 23 -18.49 -9.23 28.54
CA GLY A 23 -19.77 -8.78 29.09
C GLY A 23 -20.34 -7.52 28.42
N TRP A 24 -19.90 -7.21 27.19
CA TRP A 24 -20.48 -6.12 26.39
C TRP A 24 -21.83 -6.56 25.82
N GLN A 25 -22.72 -5.59 25.60
CA GLN A 25 -24.08 -5.84 25.16
C GLN A 25 -24.23 -5.50 23.68
N ARG A 26 -24.60 -6.49 22.86
CA ARG A 26 -24.81 -6.28 21.43
C ARG A 26 -26.09 -5.48 21.20
N ILE A 27 -26.01 -4.45 20.38
CA ILE A 27 -27.16 -3.70 19.87
C ILE A 27 -27.36 -3.98 18.39
N TYR A 28 -28.61 -3.94 17.95
CA TYR A 28 -29.00 -4.23 16.56
C TYR A 28 -29.50 -2.99 15.80
N ASP A 29 -29.88 -1.93 16.50
CA ASP A 29 -30.21 -0.65 15.89
C ASP A 29 -28.92 0.17 15.65
N ASN A 30 -28.58 0.41 14.40
CA ASN A 30 -27.40 1.20 14.01
C ASN A 30 -27.57 2.70 14.29
N ARG A 31 -28.78 3.19 14.56
CA ARG A 31 -29.05 4.61 14.82
C ARG A 31 -28.75 5.01 16.26
N ARG A 32 -28.57 4.04 17.15
CA ARG A 32 -28.17 4.32 18.53
C ARG A 32 -26.79 4.98 18.56
N GLU A 33 -26.66 5.97 19.44
CA GLU A 33 -25.41 6.70 19.68
C GLU A 33 -24.71 6.30 20.98
N ASP A 34 -25.34 5.50 21.83
CA ASP A 34 -24.78 5.08 23.12
C ASP A 34 -23.91 3.81 23.01
N TYR A 35 -23.38 3.54 21.82
CA TYR A 35 -22.40 2.49 21.60
C TYR A 35 -21.02 2.90 22.11
N ALA A 36 -20.22 1.93 22.54
CA ALA A 36 -18.79 2.07 22.72
C ALA A 36 -18.01 1.60 21.48
N LEU A 37 -18.54 0.63 20.72
CA LEU A 37 -17.92 0.16 19.48
C LEU A 37 -18.96 -0.01 18.36
N LYS A 38 -18.63 0.47 17.17
CA LYS A 38 -19.39 0.20 15.94
C LYS A 38 -18.46 -0.40 14.88
N TRP A 39 -18.68 -1.68 14.60
CA TRP A 39 -17.92 -2.46 13.62
C TRP A 39 -18.78 -2.77 12.40
N CYS A 40 -18.84 -1.81 11.49
CA CYS A 40 -19.59 -1.94 10.23
C CYS A 40 -19.11 -0.92 9.23
N GLU A 41 -19.15 -1.28 7.93
CA GLU A 41 -18.76 -0.36 6.86
C GLU A 41 -19.51 0.98 6.91
N ILE A 42 -18.75 2.05 7.13
CA ILE A 42 -19.25 3.41 7.18
C ILE A 42 -19.22 3.96 5.76
N LYS A 43 -20.40 4.05 5.16
CA LYS A 43 -20.57 4.53 3.78
C LYS A 43 -20.83 6.03 3.72
N ASP A 44 -21.35 6.59 4.80
CA ASP A 44 -21.82 7.96 4.89
C ASP A 44 -20.90 8.80 5.80
N PRO A 45 -20.28 9.87 5.27
CA PRO A 45 -19.46 10.79 6.05
C PRO A 45 -20.18 11.42 7.27
N GLU A 46 -21.51 11.59 7.23
CA GLU A 46 -22.26 12.17 8.36
C GLU A 46 -22.16 11.32 9.63
N SER A 47 -21.88 10.01 9.49
CA SER A 47 -21.65 9.12 10.62
C SER A 47 -20.47 9.55 11.50
N TYR A 48 -19.50 10.28 10.94
CA TYR A 48 -18.36 10.81 11.70
C TYR A 48 -18.68 12.13 12.43
N GLN A 49 -19.72 12.87 12.03
CA GLN A 49 -20.09 14.13 12.68
C GLN A 49 -20.60 13.92 14.11
N HIS A 50 -21.26 12.79 14.35
CA HIS A 50 -21.84 12.42 15.64
C HIS A 50 -20.88 11.56 16.50
N PHE A 51 -19.65 11.34 16.01
CA PHE A 51 -18.66 10.54 16.71
C PHE A 51 -18.13 11.28 17.95
N LYS A 52 -18.12 10.59 19.10
CA LYS A 52 -17.69 11.13 20.39
C LYS A 52 -16.31 10.59 20.74
N GLU A 53 -15.28 11.37 20.45
CA GLU A 53 -13.88 11.04 20.75
C GLU A 53 -13.68 10.69 22.24
N GLY A 54 -12.84 9.70 22.50
CA GLY A 54 -12.59 9.17 23.84
C GLY A 54 -13.73 8.33 24.44
N LYS A 55 -14.91 8.28 23.82
CA LYS A 55 -16.07 7.49 24.27
C LYS A 55 -16.46 6.38 23.32
N GLN A 56 -16.27 6.59 22.01
CA GLN A 56 -16.69 5.68 20.95
C GLN A 56 -15.48 5.18 20.15
N LEU A 57 -15.64 3.98 19.57
CA LEU A 57 -14.71 3.37 18.64
C LEU A 57 -15.44 3.04 17.33
N LEU A 58 -14.82 3.41 16.21
CA LEU A 58 -15.26 3.07 14.86
C LEU A 58 -14.20 2.20 14.20
N TYR A 59 -14.62 1.22 13.40
CA TYR A 59 -13.66 0.32 12.73
C TYR A 59 -12.96 0.95 11.51
N GLN A 60 -13.36 2.17 11.11
CA GLN A 60 -12.79 2.92 9.99
C GLN A 60 -12.41 4.33 10.42
N ILE A 61 -11.23 4.77 9.97
CA ILE A 61 -10.82 6.17 10.03
C ILE A 61 -11.51 6.92 8.90
N PRO A 62 -12.02 8.15 9.14
CA PRO A 62 -12.57 8.98 8.08
C PRO A 62 -11.55 9.18 6.96
N ASN A 63 -12.02 9.29 5.72
CA ASN A 63 -11.19 9.49 4.54
C ASN A 63 -10.16 8.36 4.26
N ASN A 64 -10.37 7.13 4.76
CA ASN A 64 -9.46 6.00 4.52
C ASN A 64 -9.21 5.68 3.03
N ARG A 65 -10.09 6.12 2.11
CA ARG A 65 -9.98 5.91 0.66
C ARG A 65 -8.72 6.51 0.05
N VAL A 66 -8.08 7.45 0.75
CA VAL A 66 -6.77 8.01 0.37
C VAL A 66 -5.67 6.95 0.35
N LEU A 67 -5.77 5.88 1.15
CA LEU A 67 -4.82 4.76 1.15
C LEU A 67 -5.42 3.44 0.65
N THR A 68 -6.74 3.28 0.75
CA THR A 68 -7.42 2.00 0.47
C THR A 68 -7.99 1.88 -0.96
N THR A 69 -7.76 2.89 -1.81
CA THR A 69 -8.06 2.82 -3.25
C THR A 69 -6.78 2.95 -4.06
N LYS A 70 -6.76 2.40 -5.28
CA LYS A 70 -5.54 2.41 -6.11
C LYS A 70 -5.15 3.81 -6.56
N ILE A 71 -6.13 4.61 -6.97
CA ILE A 71 -5.92 6.02 -7.32
C ILE A 71 -5.59 6.84 -6.08
N GLY A 72 -6.29 6.63 -4.95
CA GLY A 72 -5.98 7.32 -3.70
C GLY A 72 -4.53 7.11 -3.28
N LEU A 73 -4.08 5.85 -3.26
CA LEU A 73 -2.71 5.50 -2.90
C LEU A 73 -1.69 6.13 -3.86
N LEU A 74 -1.90 6.00 -5.17
CA LEU A 74 -1.03 6.61 -6.19
C LEU A 74 -0.90 8.13 -6.00
N CYS A 75 -2.03 8.82 -5.82
CA CYS A 75 -2.04 10.26 -5.58
C CYS A 75 -1.34 10.63 -4.27
N CYS A 76 -1.56 9.86 -3.20
CA CYS A 76 -0.90 10.10 -1.92
C CYS A 76 0.62 9.94 -2.02
N LEU A 77 1.10 8.87 -2.66
CA LEU A 77 2.53 8.61 -2.82
C LEU A 77 3.21 9.71 -3.65
N ARG A 78 2.59 10.12 -4.77
CA ARG A 78 3.10 11.23 -5.61
C ARG A 78 3.13 12.56 -4.86
N GLU A 79 2.12 12.86 -4.06
CA GLU A 79 2.07 14.07 -3.25
C GLU A 79 3.14 14.05 -2.15
N GLN A 80 3.37 12.90 -1.50
CA GLN A 80 4.45 12.73 -0.51
C GLN A 80 5.82 12.94 -1.16
N GLU A 81 6.07 12.35 -2.33
CA GLU A 81 7.33 12.55 -3.05
C GLU A 81 7.58 14.03 -3.38
N ARG A 82 6.59 14.75 -3.92
CA ARG A 82 6.68 16.19 -4.18
C ARG A 82 6.96 17.00 -2.92
N ARG A 83 6.31 16.68 -1.80
CA ARG A 83 6.53 17.36 -0.51
C ARG A 83 7.95 17.12 0.00
N MET A 84 8.44 15.89 -0.09
CA MET A 84 9.79 15.53 0.30
C MET A 84 10.83 16.27 -0.56
N GLU A 85 10.62 16.37 -1.87
CA GLU A 85 11.51 17.12 -2.76
C GLU A 85 11.55 18.61 -2.44
N LYS A 86 10.39 19.24 -2.16
CA LYS A 86 10.33 20.64 -1.72
C LYS A 86 11.10 20.86 -0.42
N SER A 87 10.94 19.95 0.55
CA SER A 87 11.68 19.99 1.82
C SER A 87 13.20 19.85 1.61
N ARG A 88 13.63 18.95 0.71
CA ARG A 88 15.05 18.79 0.32
C ARG A 88 15.62 20.04 -0.35
N ARG A 89 14.87 20.68 -1.25
CA ARG A 89 15.32 21.94 -1.89
C ARG A 89 15.43 23.07 -0.87
N SER A 90 14.48 23.18 0.07
CA SER A 90 14.52 24.20 1.12
C SER A 90 15.68 23.99 2.10
N SER A 91 15.92 22.75 2.54
CA SER A 91 17.05 22.42 3.42
C SER A 91 18.40 22.61 2.74
N LYS A 92 18.53 22.22 1.46
CA LYS A 92 19.75 22.48 0.66
C LYS A 92 20.01 23.97 0.48
N PHE A 93 18.99 24.76 0.17
CA PHE A 93 19.10 26.21 0.05
C PHE A 93 19.56 26.87 1.35
N LYS A 94 19.03 26.43 2.51
CA LYS A 94 19.48 26.88 3.83
C LYS A 94 20.94 26.49 4.09
N GLN A 95 21.34 25.25 3.80
CA GLN A 95 22.73 24.81 3.94
C GLN A 95 23.70 25.61 3.06
N ASP A 96 23.32 25.89 1.81
CA ASP A 96 24.15 26.65 0.87
C ASP A 96 24.27 28.12 1.32
N GLN A 97 23.21 28.73 1.87
CA GLN A 97 23.28 30.06 2.50
C GLN A 97 24.19 30.06 3.74
N THR A 98 24.07 29.06 4.61
CA THR A 98 24.93 28.96 5.80
C THR A 98 26.40 28.78 5.41
N LYS A 99 26.70 27.93 4.42
CA LYS A 99 28.07 27.75 3.90
C LYS A 99 28.63 29.03 3.29
N LYS A 100 27.80 29.75 2.52
CA LYS A 100 28.17 31.04 1.93
C LYS A 100 28.46 32.11 3.01
N ALA A 101 27.59 32.20 4.02
CA ALA A 101 27.80 33.10 5.17
C ALA A 101 29.06 32.75 5.97
N ILE A 102 29.38 31.46 6.13
CA ILE A 102 30.63 31.00 6.78
C ILE A 102 31.86 31.34 5.94
N SER A 103 31.79 31.22 4.60
CA SER A 103 32.91 31.56 3.71
C SER A 103 33.15 33.07 3.57
N GLU A 104 32.11 33.88 3.73
CA GLU A 104 32.18 35.35 3.64
C GLU A 104 32.50 36.02 5.00
N ALA A 105 32.39 35.27 6.10
CA ALA A 105 32.80 35.74 7.43
C ALA A 105 34.33 35.86 7.51
N SER A 106 34.84 37.05 7.83
CA SER A 106 36.27 37.26 8.08
C SER A 106 36.75 36.41 9.27
N PRO A 107 37.97 35.81 9.24
CA PRO A 107 38.48 35.05 10.37
C PRO A 107 38.52 35.93 11.62
N CYS A 108 37.91 35.47 12.71
CA CYS A 108 37.99 36.17 13.99
C CYS A 108 39.47 36.21 14.41
N LYS A 109 40.04 37.42 14.52
CA LYS A 109 41.44 37.64 14.88
C LYS A 109 41.70 37.54 16.39
N ASP A 110 40.65 37.27 17.17
CA ASP A 110 40.73 37.13 18.62
C ASP A 110 41.22 35.70 18.99
N PRO A 111 42.39 35.58 19.66
CA PRO A 111 42.92 34.29 20.08
C PRO A 111 41.98 33.52 21.04
N PHE A 112 41.11 34.21 21.78
CA PHE A 112 40.17 33.58 22.71
C PHE A 112 39.02 32.84 22.00
N CYS A 113 38.68 33.28 20.79
CA CYS A 113 37.58 32.73 20.00
C CYS A 113 37.98 31.44 19.24
N LYS A 114 39.29 31.20 19.05
CA LYS A 114 39.81 29.94 18.48
C LYS A 114 39.72 28.78 19.47
N GLN A 115 39.98 29.03 20.75
CA GLN A 115 39.96 28.00 21.80
C GLN A 115 38.55 27.40 21.98
N LEU A 116 37.51 28.24 21.94
CA LEU A 116 36.11 27.79 22.07
C LEU A 116 35.60 26.95 20.88
N ARG A 117 36.22 27.06 19.70
CA ARG A 117 35.86 26.22 18.54
C ARG A 117 36.49 24.82 18.61
N GLU A 118 37.64 24.69 19.25
CA GLU A 118 38.33 23.41 19.43
C GLU A 118 37.72 22.61 20.59
N ASP A 119 37.26 23.27 21.66
CA ASP A 119 36.64 22.60 22.81
C ASP A 119 35.24 22.02 22.52
N CYS A 120 34.48 22.62 21.59
CA CYS A 120 33.18 22.09 21.14
C CYS A 120 33.29 20.92 20.14
N ALA A 121 34.47 20.70 19.54
CA ALA A 121 34.70 19.55 18.67
C ALA A 121 34.98 18.25 19.46
N GLY A 122 35.29 18.37 20.76
CA GLY A 122 35.66 17.25 21.64
C GLY A 122 34.53 16.67 22.49
N THR A 123 33.39 17.35 22.64
CA THR A 123 32.26 16.79 23.39
C THR A 123 31.37 15.97 22.46
N GLY A 124 31.67 14.67 22.37
CA GLY A 124 30.86 13.66 21.71
C GLY A 124 29.48 13.46 22.35
N LEU A 125 28.67 14.52 22.47
CA LEU A 125 27.23 14.37 22.39
C LEU A 125 26.92 14.07 20.93
N ALA A 126 27.05 12.79 20.58
CA ALA A 126 26.23 12.21 19.54
C ALA A 126 24.78 12.48 19.96
N ALA A 127 24.22 13.59 19.49
CA ALA A 127 22.78 13.72 19.32
C ALA A 127 22.35 12.38 18.74
N CYS A 128 21.44 11.68 19.40
CA CYS A 128 20.84 10.45 18.90
C CYS A 128 20.40 10.74 17.47
N THR A 129 21.24 10.39 16.50
CA THR A 129 20.89 10.46 15.11
C THR A 129 19.87 9.34 15.01
N PRO A 130 18.59 9.64 14.67
CA PRO A 130 17.73 8.58 14.22
C PRO A 130 18.53 7.87 13.12
N PHE A 131 18.56 6.53 13.12
CA PHE A 131 19.08 5.75 12.01
C PHE A 131 18.84 6.53 10.72
N PRO A 132 19.85 6.78 9.86
CA PRO A 132 19.64 7.55 8.66
C PRO A 132 18.67 6.74 7.80
N HIS A 133 17.38 6.99 7.98
CA HIS A 133 16.33 6.38 7.20
C HIS A 133 16.61 6.90 5.80
N ARG A 134 17.24 6.06 4.99
CA ARG A 134 17.36 6.30 3.57
C ARG A 134 15.93 6.43 3.08
N PHE A 135 15.51 7.65 2.80
CA PHE A 135 14.21 7.92 2.25
C PHE A 135 14.13 7.22 0.90
N LEU A 136 13.25 6.22 0.81
CA LEU A 136 13.02 5.53 -0.44
C LEU A 136 12.25 6.46 -1.37
N LYS A 137 12.75 6.63 -2.59
CA LYS A 137 11.98 7.32 -3.63
C LYS A 137 10.81 6.43 -4.05
N MET A 138 9.74 7.04 -4.56
CA MET A 138 8.56 6.28 -4.99
C MET A 138 8.93 5.23 -6.04
N GLU A 139 9.81 5.58 -6.98
CA GLU A 139 10.33 4.69 -8.04
C GLU A 139 11.06 3.45 -7.51
N GLU A 140 11.57 3.46 -6.27
CA GLU A 140 12.30 2.32 -5.68
C GLU A 140 11.37 1.22 -5.14
N PHE A 141 10.10 1.53 -4.84
CA PHE A 141 9.18 0.58 -4.21
C PHE A 141 7.78 0.52 -4.84
N PHE A 142 7.42 1.50 -5.68
CA PHE A 142 6.12 1.56 -6.34
C PHE A 142 6.31 1.58 -7.86
N PRO A 143 5.80 0.57 -8.60
CA PRO A 143 5.97 0.53 -10.04
C PRO A 143 5.32 1.72 -10.73
N GLU A 144 5.96 2.20 -11.79
CA GLU A 144 5.47 3.30 -12.63
C GLU A 144 3.99 3.11 -12.98
N SER A 145 3.18 4.14 -12.76
CA SER A 145 1.72 4.04 -12.88
C SER A 145 1.14 5.32 -13.46
N PHE A 146 0.07 5.17 -14.24
CA PHE A 146 -0.69 6.25 -14.87
C PHE A 146 -2.17 6.11 -14.59
N ARG A 147 -2.84 7.25 -14.44
CA ARG A 147 -4.30 7.35 -14.38
C ARG A 147 -4.89 7.44 -15.79
N LEU A 148 -5.80 6.52 -16.12
CA LEU A 148 -6.46 6.52 -17.43
C LEU A 148 -7.65 7.50 -17.50
N ASP A 149 -8.10 8.00 -16.35
CA ASP A 149 -9.16 9.00 -16.22
C ASP A 149 -8.63 10.45 -16.37
N ILE A 150 -7.32 10.65 -16.37
CA ILE A 150 -6.68 11.94 -16.67
C ILE A 150 -6.15 11.89 -18.10
N GLU A 151 -6.60 12.81 -18.95
CA GLU A 151 -6.28 12.80 -20.37
C GLU A 151 -4.77 12.92 -20.64
N GLU A 152 -4.08 13.81 -19.91
CA GLU A 152 -2.64 14.01 -20.07
C GLU A 152 -1.84 12.75 -19.70
N GLU A 153 -2.22 12.09 -18.60
CA GLU A 153 -1.58 10.84 -18.17
C GLU A 153 -1.88 9.69 -19.13
N ARG A 154 -3.13 9.59 -19.61
CA ARG A 154 -3.52 8.61 -20.63
C ARG A 154 -2.71 8.79 -21.90
N ASN A 155 -2.63 10.01 -22.43
CA ASN A 155 -1.86 10.31 -23.64
C ASN A 155 -0.35 10.05 -23.45
N SER A 156 0.18 10.34 -22.25
CA SER A 156 1.57 10.01 -21.90
C SER A 156 1.81 8.50 -21.89
N PHE A 157 0.91 7.72 -21.31
CA PHE A 157 0.97 6.26 -21.33
C PHE A 157 0.89 5.69 -22.75
N LEU A 158 -0.03 6.19 -23.60
CA LEU A 158 -0.18 5.73 -24.99
C LEU A 158 1.09 5.96 -25.83
N LYS A 159 1.87 6.99 -25.52
CA LYS A 159 3.18 7.22 -26.16
C LYS A 159 4.23 6.20 -25.71
N LEU A 160 4.18 5.79 -24.45
CA LEU A 160 5.13 4.87 -23.83
C LEU A 160 4.85 3.39 -24.17
N CYS A 161 3.59 3.00 -24.30
CA CYS A 161 3.13 1.62 -24.47
C CYS A 161 3.38 1.02 -25.88
N ARG A 162 4.47 1.42 -26.54
CA ARG A 162 4.84 0.94 -27.88
C ARG A 162 5.90 -0.16 -27.87
N GLY A 163 6.54 -0.40 -26.73
CA GLY A 163 7.56 -1.44 -26.58
C GLY A 163 6.99 -2.82 -26.21
N GLU A 164 7.89 -3.73 -25.90
CA GLU A 164 7.58 -5.11 -25.46
C GLU A 164 7.16 -5.18 -23.98
N GLU A 165 7.01 -4.05 -23.30
CA GLU A 165 6.76 -4.05 -21.87
C GLU A 165 5.34 -4.50 -21.52
N ILE A 166 5.25 -5.22 -20.41
CA ILE A 166 3.98 -5.68 -19.88
C ILE A 166 3.45 -4.64 -18.88
N TRP A 167 2.17 -4.31 -19.03
CA TRP A 167 1.44 -3.44 -18.11
C TRP A 167 0.24 -4.16 -17.53
N ILE A 168 -0.17 -3.77 -16.33
CA ILE A 168 -1.36 -4.30 -15.65
C ILE A 168 -2.37 -3.18 -15.45
N CYS A 169 -3.56 -3.34 -16.04
CA CYS A 169 -4.66 -2.40 -15.89
C CYS A 169 -5.58 -2.84 -14.76
N LYS A 170 -5.88 -1.94 -13.83
CA LYS A 170 -6.61 -2.23 -12.60
C LYS A 170 -7.73 -1.18 -12.37
N PRO A 171 -8.99 -1.60 -12.15
CA PRO A 171 -10.04 -0.67 -11.73
C PRO A 171 -9.74 -0.12 -10.33
N SER A 172 -9.98 1.17 -10.09
CA SER A 172 -9.59 1.85 -8.85
C SER A 172 -10.28 1.26 -7.61
N CYS A 173 -11.61 1.13 -7.66
CA CYS A 173 -12.46 0.74 -6.54
C CYS A 173 -12.93 -0.73 -6.58
N SER A 174 -12.21 -1.60 -7.29
CA SER A 174 -12.51 -3.05 -7.36
C SER A 174 -11.55 -3.88 -6.50
N ASN A 175 -12.01 -5.05 -6.06
CA ASN A 175 -11.26 -6.03 -5.29
C ASN A 175 -11.30 -7.41 -5.98
N GLN A 176 -10.73 -8.44 -5.33
CA GLN A 176 -10.76 -9.84 -5.79
C GLN A 176 -10.09 -10.11 -7.16
N GLY A 177 -9.36 -9.15 -7.72
CA GLY A 177 -8.80 -9.26 -9.07
C GLY A 177 -9.80 -9.02 -10.20
N LYS A 178 -11.05 -8.65 -9.89
CA LYS A 178 -12.10 -8.43 -10.89
C LYS A 178 -11.80 -7.20 -11.76
N GLY A 179 -11.87 -7.40 -13.08
CA GLY A 179 -11.63 -6.37 -14.09
C GLY A 179 -10.14 -6.05 -14.31
N ILE A 180 -9.22 -6.84 -13.73
CA ILE A 180 -7.80 -6.74 -14.04
C ILE A 180 -7.53 -7.46 -15.36
N PHE A 181 -6.69 -6.86 -16.20
CA PHE A 181 -6.12 -7.51 -17.37
C PHE A 181 -4.70 -7.01 -17.61
N LEU A 182 -3.92 -7.81 -18.32
CA LEU A 182 -2.58 -7.44 -18.77
C LEU A 182 -2.65 -6.79 -20.16
N LEU A 183 -1.70 -5.91 -20.41
CA LEU A 183 -1.44 -5.29 -21.70
C LEU A 183 -0.03 -5.71 -22.10
N LYS A 184 0.09 -6.49 -23.16
CA LYS A 184 1.36 -7.01 -23.68
C LYS A 184 1.55 -6.52 -25.10
N GLY A 185 2.59 -5.70 -25.30
CA GLY A 185 2.94 -5.17 -26.61
C GLY A 185 1.90 -4.21 -27.23
N PRO A 186 2.11 -3.82 -28.50
CA PRO A 186 1.32 -2.76 -29.16
C PRO A 186 -0.15 -3.13 -29.39
N ALA A 187 -0.46 -4.38 -29.73
CA ALA A 187 -1.83 -4.86 -30.00
C ALA A 187 -2.75 -4.77 -28.77
N ALA A 188 -2.17 -4.65 -27.57
CA ALA A 188 -2.92 -4.48 -26.35
C ALA A 188 -3.58 -3.09 -26.23
N LEU A 189 -3.08 -2.08 -26.96
CA LEU A 189 -3.65 -0.73 -26.96
C LEU A 189 -5.03 -0.69 -27.62
N ASP A 190 -5.21 -1.39 -28.74
CA ASP A 190 -6.50 -1.47 -29.42
C ASP A 190 -7.53 -2.17 -28.53
N SER A 191 -7.09 -3.24 -27.85
CA SER A 191 -7.88 -3.93 -26.83
C SER A 191 -8.23 -3.04 -25.63
N LEU A 192 -7.31 -2.16 -25.21
CA LEU A 192 -7.56 -1.20 -24.12
C LEU A 192 -8.62 -0.18 -24.54
N GLN A 193 -8.47 0.42 -25.71
CA GLN A 193 -9.43 1.39 -26.25
C GLN A 193 -10.82 0.77 -26.38
N ALA A 194 -10.92 -0.42 -26.99
CA ALA A 194 -12.18 -1.15 -27.09
C ALA A 194 -12.81 -1.46 -25.72
N LYS A 195 -12.00 -1.83 -24.71
CA LYS A 195 -12.47 -2.11 -23.34
C LYS A 195 -12.87 -0.83 -22.58
N LEU A 196 -12.27 0.32 -22.88
CA LEU A 196 -12.67 1.60 -22.32
C LEU A 196 -14.01 2.05 -22.91
N HIS A 197 -14.16 2.00 -24.23
CA HIS A 197 -15.38 2.42 -24.94
C HIS A 197 -16.58 1.49 -24.72
N SER A 198 -16.40 0.16 -24.71
CA SER A 198 -17.48 -0.79 -24.41
C SER A 198 -18.04 -0.67 -22.99
N THR A 199 -17.30 -0.04 -22.07
CA THR A 199 -17.78 0.24 -20.71
C THR A 199 -18.64 1.51 -20.67
N GLU A 200 -18.51 2.41 -21.65
CA GLU A 200 -19.34 3.63 -21.80
C GLU A 200 -20.72 3.31 -22.40
N GLU A 201 -20.85 2.23 -23.19
CA GLU A 201 -22.07 1.90 -23.93
C GLU A 201 -23.04 0.92 -23.22
N GLN A 202 -22.73 0.43 -22.01
CA GLN A 202 -23.71 -0.41 -21.29
C GLN A 202 -24.87 0.46 -20.77
N PRO A 203 -26.13 0.21 -21.20
CA PRO A 203 -27.26 1.02 -20.76
C PRO A 203 -27.48 0.85 -19.25
N PRO A 204 -27.82 1.92 -18.53
CA PRO A 204 -27.95 1.90 -17.08
C PRO A 204 -29.14 1.02 -16.67
N LYS A 205 -28.87 -0.22 -16.28
CA LYS A 205 -29.85 -1.03 -15.56
C LYS A 205 -30.04 -0.43 -14.16
N LYS A 206 -31.14 0.30 -14.03
CA LYS A 206 -31.70 0.99 -12.84
C LYS A 206 -31.00 2.31 -12.45
N LYS A 207 -31.84 3.36 -12.39
CA LYS A 207 -31.63 4.75 -11.98
C LYS A 207 -30.50 4.98 -10.95
N VAL A 208 -29.27 5.09 -11.42
CA VAL A 208 -28.17 5.71 -10.66
C VAL A 208 -27.51 6.73 -11.59
N LEU A 209 -27.52 7.98 -11.13
CA LEU A 209 -26.96 9.17 -11.78
C LEU A 209 -25.54 8.88 -12.33
N CYS A 210 -25.36 9.16 -13.62
CA CYS A 210 -24.10 9.39 -14.33
C CYS A 210 -22.87 8.64 -13.78
N LYS A 211 -22.66 7.38 -14.17
CA LYS A 211 -21.37 6.70 -13.91
C LYS A 211 -20.47 6.88 -15.13
N ALA A 212 -19.57 7.84 -15.05
CA ALA A 212 -18.35 7.84 -15.84
C ALA A 212 -17.71 6.43 -15.79
N PRO A 213 -17.01 5.97 -16.84
CA PRO A 213 -16.33 4.69 -16.83
C PRO A 213 -15.47 4.57 -15.55
N PRO A 214 -15.50 3.42 -14.86
CA PRO A 214 -14.88 3.27 -13.56
C PRO A 214 -13.38 3.59 -13.69
N ALA A 215 -12.93 4.62 -12.99
CA ALA A 215 -11.56 5.11 -13.07
C ALA A 215 -10.55 3.96 -12.89
N ARG A 216 -9.54 3.91 -13.76
CA ARG A 216 -8.54 2.84 -13.81
C ARG A 216 -7.14 3.41 -13.68
N ILE A 217 -6.24 2.60 -13.12
CA ILE A 217 -4.81 2.81 -13.26
C ILE A 217 -4.23 1.78 -14.22
N VAL A 218 -3.23 2.19 -14.98
CA VAL A 218 -2.30 1.28 -15.64
C VAL A 218 -0.97 1.38 -14.93
N GLN A 219 -0.34 0.24 -14.65
CA GLN A 219 0.87 0.16 -13.84
C GLN A 219 1.85 -0.81 -14.49
N ARG A 220 3.15 -0.49 -14.47
CA ARG A 220 4.19 -1.36 -14.99
C ARG A 220 4.12 -2.70 -14.29
N TYR A 221 4.06 -3.77 -15.07
CA TYR A 221 3.99 -5.10 -14.53
C TYR A 221 5.39 -5.59 -14.13
N ILE A 222 5.50 -6.12 -12.91
CA ILE A 222 6.72 -6.77 -12.44
C ILE A 222 6.78 -8.15 -13.12
N HIS A 223 7.44 -8.21 -14.27
CA HIS A 223 7.49 -9.40 -15.13
C HIS A 223 8.58 -10.40 -14.71
N GLN A 224 9.58 -9.96 -13.94
CA GLN A 224 10.62 -10.79 -13.30
C GLN A 224 10.44 -10.78 -11.76
N PRO A 225 9.34 -11.33 -11.22
CA PRO A 225 9.17 -11.43 -9.77
C PRO A 225 10.10 -12.50 -9.18
N LEU A 226 10.41 -12.38 -7.89
CA LEU A 226 10.90 -13.52 -7.12
C LEU A 226 9.83 -14.62 -7.13
N LEU A 227 10.25 -15.86 -7.34
CA LEU A 227 9.36 -17.03 -7.39
C LEU A 227 9.66 -17.96 -6.22
N LEU A 228 8.62 -18.50 -5.61
CA LEU A 228 8.71 -19.57 -4.61
C LEU A 228 8.30 -20.86 -5.30
N GLU A 229 9.24 -21.80 -5.45
CA GLU A 229 9.01 -23.05 -6.18
C GLU A 229 8.50 -22.83 -7.63
N GLY A 230 8.99 -21.77 -8.27
CA GLY A 230 8.53 -21.36 -9.60
C GLY A 230 7.11 -20.77 -9.64
N LYS A 231 6.43 -20.61 -8.50
CA LYS A 231 5.11 -19.98 -8.37
C LYS A 231 5.27 -18.51 -8.00
N LYS A 232 4.38 -17.66 -8.53
CA LYS A 232 4.35 -16.24 -8.18
C LYS A 232 3.68 -16.05 -6.82
N PHE A 233 4.12 -15.07 -6.04
CA PHE A 233 3.53 -14.79 -4.73
C PHE A 233 3.40 -13.30 -4.43
N ASP A 234 2.57 -13.00 -3.43
CA ASP A 234 2.54 -11.71 -2.76
C ASP A 234 2.50 -11.90 -1.24
N VAL A 235 2.97 -10.92 -0.49
CA VAL A 235 2.88 -10.91 0.98
C VAL A 235 1.68 -10.08 1.41
N ARG A 236 0.82 -10.65 2.25
CA ARG A 236 -0.18 -9.93 3.02
C ARG A 236 0.39 -9.64 4.41
N ALA A 237 0.43 -8.37 4.78
CA ALA A 237 0.66 -7.92 6.15
C ALA A 237 -0.56 -7.19 6.72
N TYR A 238 -0.65 -7.07 8.03
CA TYR A 238 -1.74 -6.41 8.74
C TYR A 238 -1.23 -5.19 9.49
N LEU A 239 -1.92 -4.07 9.31
CA LEU A 239 -1.66 -2.83 10.04
C LEU A 239 -2.96 -2.38 10.71
N LEU A 240 -2.87 -2.02 11.99
CA LEU A 240 -3.92 -1.36 12.74
C LEU A 240 -3.47 0.05 13.07
N ILE A 241 -4.08 1.05 12.42
CA ILE A 241 -3.93 2.45 12.83
C ILE A 241 -4.88 2.67 14.00
N ALA A 242 -4.37 2.53 15.23
CA ALA A 242 -5.16 2.62 16.44
C ALA A 242 -5.57 4.07 16.75
N CYS A 243 -4.70 5.03 16.41
CA CYS A 243 -4.97 6.46 16.55
C CYS A 243 -4.15 7.26 15.53
N THR A 244 -4.67 8.41 15.10
CA THR A 244 -3.96 9.36 14.23
C THR A 244 -3.33 10.52 14.99
N ALA A 245 -3.73 10.76 16.23
CA ALA A 245 -3.24 11.83 17.09
C ALA A 245 -3.35 11.45 18.60
N PRO A 246 -2.27 10.97 19.24
CA PRO A 246 -0.96 10.68 18.67
C PRO A 246 -1.03 9.55 17.63
N PHE A 247 -0.14 9.60 16.64
CA PHE A 247 -0.09 8.57 15.60
C PHE A 247 0.40 7.25 16.18
N LEU A 248 -0.46 6.23 16.20
CA LEU A 248 -0.14 4.89 16.68
C LEU A 248 -0.55 3.87 15.63
N VAL A 249 0.44 3.12 15.12
CA VAL A 249 0.25 2.02 14.18
C VAL A 249 0.81 0.76 14.79
N LEU A 250 0.00 -0.29 14.82
CA LEU A 250 0.40 -1.63 15.24
C LEU A 250 0.54 -2.50 14.01
N PHE A 251 1.68 -3.19 13.91
CA PHE A 251 1.95 -4.14 12.84
C PHE A 251 1.71 -5.56 13.35
N ALA A 252 1.08 -6.38 12.52
CA ALA A 252 0.98 -7.81 12.72
C ALA A 252 1.49 -8.52 11.47
N GLN A 253 2.31 -9.55 11.69
CA GLN A 253 2.75 -10.45 10.63
C GLN A 253 1.52 -11.09 9.97
N GLY A 254 1.58 -11.28 8.66
CA GLY A 254 0.54 -11.99 7.92
C GLY A 254 1.08 -13.26 7.29
N TYR A 255 0.90 -13.41 5.98
CA TYR A 255 1.27 -14.63 5.25
C TYR A 255 1.58 -14.32 3.78
N ALA A 256 2.29 -15.24 3.12
CA ALA A 256 2.47 -15.20 1.68
C ALA A 256 1.33 -15.95 0.97
N ARG A 257 0.92 -15.44 -0.19
CA ARG A 257 -0.13 -15.99 -1.05
C ARG A 257 0.48 -16.34 -2.40
N LEU A 258 0.43 -17.61 -2.75
CA LEU A 258 1.04 -18.16 -3.95
C LEU A 258 -0.01 -18.44 -5.02
N THR A 259 0.42 -18.47 -6.28
CA THR A 259 -0.37 -19.03 -7.38
C THR A 259 -0.40 -20.57 -7.28
N CYS A 260 -1.44 -21.20 -7.82
CA CYS A 260 -1.52 -22.66 -7.91
C CYS A 260 -0.50 -23.20 -8.93
N GLY A 261 -0.43 -22.56 -10.10
CA GLY A 261 0.45 -22.93 -11.19
C GLY A 261 1.79 -22.19 -11.18
N HIS A 262 2.74 -22.71 -11.95
CA HIS A 262 4.02 -22.07 -12.23
C HIS A 262 3.82 -20.74 -12.96
N TYR A 263 4.68 -19.78 -12.63
CA TYR A 263 4.69 -18.49 -13.27
C TYR A 263 5.24 -18.59 -14.69
N ASP A 264 4.46 -18.12 -15.65
CA ASP A 264 4.89 -17.93 -17.03
C ASP A 264 4.53 -16.50 -17.46
N PRO A 265 5.51 -15.62 -17.79
CA PRO A 265 5.24 -14.27 -18.25
C PRO A 265 4.53 -14.22 -19.62
N ALA A 266 4.67 -15.25 -20.45
CA ALA A 266 4.07 -15.32 -21.78
C ALA A 266 2.59 -15.74 -21.74
N SER A 267 2.18 -16.53 -20.74
CA SER A 267 0.80 -17.01 -20.59
C SER A 267 -0.25 -15.90 -20.56
N GLU A 268 -1.36 -16.09 -21.26
CA GLU A 268 -2.53 -15.20 -21.17
C GLU A 268 -3.45 -15.53 -19.98
N ASP A 269 -3.19 -16.66 -19.30
CA ASP A 269 -3.98 -17.06 -18.14
C ASP A 269 -3.67 -16.17 -16.92
N LEU A 270 -4.67 -15.39 -16.49
CA LEU A 270 -4.54 -14.54 -15.31
C LEU A 270 -4.32 -15.32 -14.01
N THR A 271 -4.64 -16.63 -13.93
CA THR A 271 -4.42 -17.40 -12.70
C THR A 271 -2.94 -17.60 -12.37
N VAL A 272 -2.05 -17.60 -13.37
CA VAL A 272 -0.59 -17.67 -13.13
C VAL A 272 0.03 -16.31 -12.76
N HIS A 273 -0.73 -15.22 -12.93
CA HIS A 273 -0.26 -13.86 -12.69
C HIS A 273 -0.85 -13.20 -11.44
N LEU A 274 -2.06 -13.61 -11.02
CA LEU A 274 -2.81 -12.98 -9.93
C LEU A 274 -2.96 -13.92 -8.73
N THR A 275 -2.23 -13.64 -7.65
CA THR A 275 -2.17 -14.38 -6.38
C THR A 275 -3.45 -14.27 -5.52
N ASN A 276 -4.47 -13.53 -5.97
CA ASN A 276 -5.72 -13.40 -5.23
C ASN A 276 -6.41 -14.77 -5.09
N GLN A 277 -6.75 -15.16 -3.86
CA GLN A 277 -7.50 -16.40 -3.59
C GLN A 277 -8.78 -16.54 -4.42
N TYR A 278 -9.49 -15.43 -4.71
CA TYR A 278 -10.65 -15.46 -5.60
C TYR A 278 -10.30 -15.85 -7.06
N MET A 279 -9.14 -15.44 -7.55
CA MET A 279 -8.64 -15.86 -8.87
C MET A 279 -8.13 -17.29 -8.84
N GLN A 280 -7.41 -17.68 -7.78
CA GLN A 280 -6.89 -19.03 -7.62
C GLN A 280 -7.98 -20.10 -7.56
N LYS A 281 -9.15 -19.79 -6.97
CA LYS A 281 -10.34 -20.66 -6.99
C LYS A 281 -10.83 -21.06 -8.39
N LYS A 282 -10.42 -20.34 -9.43
CA LYS A 282 -10.78 -20.67 -10.82
C LYS A 282 -9.85 -21.73 -11.42
N HIS A 283 -8.70 -21.99 -10.78
CA HIS A 283 -7.77 -23.00 -11.23
C HIS A 283 -8.41 -24.40 -11.04
N PRO A 284 -8.36 -25.30 -12.05
CA PRO A 284 -9.02 -26.60 -11.98
C PRO A 284 -8.63 -27.45 -10.77
N LEU A 285 -7.36 -27.36 -10.35
CA LEU A 285 -6.80 -28.13 -9.24
C LEU A 285 -6.82 -27.41 -7.89
N TYR A 286 -7.53 -26.26 -7.78
CA TYR A 286 -7.50 -25.45 -6.57
C TYR A 286 -7.90 -26.22 -5.31
N SER A 287 -8.90 -27.11 -5.37
CA SER A 287 -9.34 -27.89 -4.21
C SER A 287 -8.25 -28.76 -3.61
N GLN A 288 -7.29 -29.22 -4.43
CA GLN A 288 -6.16 -30.04 -4.01
C GLN A 288 -4.99 -29.17 -3.53
N LEU A 289 -4.77 -28.02 -4.19
CA LEU A 289 -3.62 -27.14 -3.95
C LEU A 289 -3.89 -26.02 -2.94
N LYS A 290 -5.13 -25.87 -2.44
CA LYS A 290 -5.57 -24.73 -1.62
C LYS A 290 -4.62 -24.45 -0.45
N GLU A 291 -4.21 -25.47 0.28
CA GLU A 291 -3.34 -25.31 1.45
C GLU A 291 -1.90 -24.93 1.06
N GLU A 292 -1.44 -25.30 -0.14
CA GLU A 292 -0.13 -24.89 -0.67
C GLU A 292 -0.09 -23.43 -1.12
N THR A 293 -1.26 -22.82 -1.40
CA THR A 293 -1.34 -21.42 -1.86
C THR A 293 -1.13 -20.40 -0.74
N VAL A 294 -0.96 -20.83 0.51
CA VAL A 294 -0.78 -19.96 1.68
C VAL A 294 0.41 -20.43 2.50
N TRP A 295 1.42 -19.60 2.63
CA TRP A 295 2.58 -19.87 3.48
C TRP A 295 2.58 -18.95 4.70
N GLY A 296 2.69 -19.54 5.89
CA GLY A 296 3.03 -18.82 7.11
C GLY A 296 4.42 -18.18 7.01
N MET A 297 4.67 -17.16 7.84
CA MET A 297 5.95 -16.44 7.78
C MET A 297 7.14 -17.30 8.19
N GLU A 298 6.97 -18.26 9.11
CA GLU A 298 8.03 -19.20 9.48
C GLU A 298 8.44 -20.10 8.30
N HIS A 299 7.44 -20.59 7.54
CA HIS A 299 7.68 -21.41 6.35
C HIS A 299 8.39 -20.58 5.27
N LEU A 300 7.90 -19.38 4.99
CA LEU A 300 8.54 -18.46 4.05
C LEU A 300 9.99 -18.17 4.44
N ASN A 301 10.25 -17.88 5.72
CA ASN A 301 11.59 -17.58 6.21
C ASN A 301 12.54 -18.75 6.05
N SER A 302 12.09 -19.96 6.43
CA SER A 302 12.86 -21.18 6.31
C SER A 302 13.25 -21.45 4.85
N TYR A 303 12.28 -21.31 3.93
CA TYR A 303 12.52 -21.48 2.50
C TYR A 303 13.51 -20.45 1.94
N LEU A 304 13.38 -19.17 2.32
CA LEU A 304 14.29 -18.12 1.86
C LEU A 304 15.71 -18.31 2.37
N ASN A 305 15.86 -18.70 3.64
CA ASN A 305 17.15 -19.04 4.24
C ASN A 305 17.83 -20.21 3.51
N GLU A 306 17.07 -21.24 3.13
CA GLU A 306 17.62 -22.40 2.44
C GLU A 306 18.00 -22.10 0.98
N LYS A 307 17.11 -21.44 0.23
CA LYS A 307 17.24 -21.32 -1.23
C LYS A 307 17.96 -20.05 -1.71
N PHE A 308 17.87 -18.94 -0.98
CA PHE A 308 18.34 -17.64 -1.48
C PHE A 308 19.43 -16.97 -0.64
N ARG A 309 19.72 -17.46 0.58
CA ARG A 309 20.80 -16.91 1.40
C ARG A 309 22.16 -17.00 0.69
N GLY A 310 22.52 -18.18 0.21
CA GLY A 310 23.82 -18.41 -0.44
C GLY A 310 23.90 -17.87 -1.87
N THR A 311 22.80 -17.94 -2.63
CA THR A 311 22.78 -17.58 -4.06
C THR A 311 22.50 -16.11 -4.32
N SER A 312 21.76 -15.43 -3.43
CA SER A 312 21.31 -14.04 -3.62
C SER A 312 21.85 -13.07 -2.57
N GLY A 313 22.70 -13.53 -1.65
CA GLY A 313 23.30 -12.69 -0.60
C GLY A 313 22.27 -12.12 0.39
N LEU A 314 21.11 -12.76 0.53
CA LEU A 314 20.09 -12.33 1.47
C LEU A 314 20.56 -12.53 2.92
N PRO A 315 20.35 -11.56 3.82
CA PRO A 315 20.57 -11.73 5.25
C PRO A 315 19.84 -12.94 5.81
N ALA A 316 20.42 -13.54 6.87
CA ALA A 316 19.73 -14.58 7.62
C ALA A 316 18.43 -14.03 8.23
N ASP A 317 17.39 -14.84 8.19
CA ASP A 317 16.07 -14.51 8.73
C ASP A 317 15.48 -13.22 8.14
N TRP A 318 15.70 -12.99 6.84
CA TRP A 318 15.28 -11.78 6.13
C TRP A 318 13.79 -11.44 6.33
N VAL A 319 12.92 -12.45 6.43
CA VAL A 319 11.47 -12.25 6.66
C VAL A 319 11.21 -11.57 8.00
N PHE A 320 12.03 -11.84 9.02
CA PHE A 320 11.83 -11.29 10.37
C PHE A 320 12.75 -10.10 10.68
N THR A 321 13.82 -9.92 9.91
CA THR A 321 14.82 -8.87 10.15
C THR A 321 14.71 -7.69 9.19
N VAL A 322 14.13 -7.86 8.01
CA VAL A 322 14.03 -6.81 6.99
C VAL A 322 12.58 -6.56 6.57
N LEU A 323 11.78 -7.61 6.37
CA LEU A 323 10.40 -7.43 5.92
C LEU A 323 9.47 -6.87 7.02
N THR A 324 9.79 -7.13 8.30
CA THR A 324 8.94 -6.77 9.44
C THR A 324 9.50 -5.63 10.30
N VAL A 325 10.67 -5.08 9.95
CA VAL A 325 11.41 -4.08 10.75
C VAL A 325 11.23 -2.67 10.20
#